data_AF-A5CTE6-F1
#
_entry.id   AF-A5CTE6-F1
#
_cell.length_a   1.000
_cell.length_b   1.000
_cell.length_c   1.000
_cell.angle_alpha   90.00
_cell.angle_beta   90.00
_cell.angle_gamma   90.00
#
_symmetry.space_group_name_H-M   'P 1'
#
loop_
_entity.id
_entity.type
_entity.pdbx_description
1 polymer ?
#
loop_
_entity_poly.entity_id
_entity_poly.type
_entity_poly.pdbx_seq_one_letter_code
_entity_poly.pdbx_strand_id
1 'polypeptide(L)'
;MASTDNTATASTVIDTAVAEIPPRTEVTRTLNMLKLSVSELYTDAARRSPYFSKSKQEATAKLTSALKVIEDFSNKLDSIKKG
;
A
#
# COMPACT_ATOMS: atom_id res chain seq x y z
N MET A 1 16.68 4.86 54.51
CA MET A 1 16.18 4.10 53.35
C MET A 1 16.79 4.75 52.12
N ALA A 2 17.85 4.15 51.57
CA ALA A 2 18.54 4.69 50.40
C ALA A 2 17.90 4.10 49.14
N SER A 3 17.31 4.96 48.31
CA SER A 3 16.74 4.58 47.01
C SER A 3 17.86 4.21 46.04
N THR A 4 17.68 3.04 45.43
CA THR A 4 18.46 2.47 44.35
C THR A 4 18.17 3.17 43.03
N ASP A 5 19.17 3.78 42.41
CA ASP A 5 19.14 4.14 40.99
C ASP A 5 19.98 3.13 40.21
N ASN A 6 19.30 2.19 39.55
CA ASN A 6 19.92 1.25 38.62
C ASN A 6 19.63 1.73 37.19
N THR A 7 20.50 2.58 36.67
CA THR A 7 20.43 3.06 35.28
C THR A 7 20.87 1.95 34.34
N ALA A 8 19.90 1.16 33.87
CA ALA A 8 20.12 0.18 32.81
C ALA A 8 20.37 0.92 31.48
N THR A 9 21.63 1.01 31.08
CA THR A 9 22.02 1.45 29.74
C THR A 9 21.54 0.41 28.73
N ALA A 10 20.48 0.72 27.98
CA ALA A 10 20.00 -0.12 26.90
C ALA A 10 21.07 -0.15 25.79
N SER A 11 21.90 -1.21 25.77
CA SER A 11 22.77 -1.51 24.64
C SER A 11 21.90 -1.83 23.44
N THR A 12 21.92 -0.96 22.43
CA THR A 12 21.32 -1.23 21.13
C THR A 12 22.19 -2.28 20.45
N VAL A 13 21.79 -3.54 20.56
CA VAL A 13 22.32 -4.61 19.71
C VAL A 13 21.86 -4.27 18.29
N ILE A 14 22.79 -3.82 17.44
CA ILE A 14 22.56 -3.75 16.01
C ILE A 14 22.62 -5.20 15.52
N ASP A 15 21.48 -5.88 15.61
CA ASP A 15 21.29 -7.14 14.93
C ASP A 15 21.47 -6.84 13.44
N THR A 16 22.49 -7.44 12.83
CA THR A 16 22.71 -7.32 11.38
C THR A 16 21.63 -8.18 10.74
N ALA A 17 20.41 -7.65 10.70
CA ALA A 17 19.28 -8.30 10.08
C ALA A 17 19.66 -8.55 8.63
N VAL A 18 19.92 -9.82 8.31
CA VAL A 18 19.96 -10.29 6.93
C VAL A 18 18.62 -9.86 6.34
N ALA A 19 18.65 -8.92 5.40
CA ALA A 19 17.44 -8.41 4.77
C ALA A 19 16.77 -9.58 4.04
N GLU A 20 15.78 -10.19 4.69
CA GLU A 20 15.05 -11.32 4.13
C GLU A 20 14.20 -10.78 2.97
N ILE A 21 14.41 -11.35 1.78
CA ILE A 21 13.62 -10.99 0.60
C ILE A 21 12.20 -11.49 0.83
N PRO A 22 11.17 -10.63 0.74
CA PRO A 22 9.78 -11.06 0.88
C PRO A 22 9.45 -12.21 -0.08
N PRO A 23 8.68 -13.22 0.36
CA PRO A 23 8.33 -14.33 -0.50
C PRO A 23 7.52 -13.84 -1.70
N ARG A 24 7.78 -14.40 -2.89
CA ARG A 24 7.08 -14.02 -4.14
C ARG A 24 5.55 -14.15 -4.05
N THR A 25 5.07 -15.06 -3.21
CA THR A 25 3.64 -15.26 -2.94
C THR A 25 3.00 -14.02 -2.31
N GLU A 26 3.73 -13.29 -1.46
CA GLU A 26 3.25 -12.06 -0.84
C GLU A 26 3.10 -10.95 -1.88
N VAL A 27 4.11 -10.75 -2.73
CA VAL A 27 4.04 -9.78 -3.84
C VAL A 27 2.85 -10.09 -4.75
N THR A 28 2.67 -11.36 -5.11
CA THR A 28 1.57 -11.82 -5.96
C THR A 28 0.22 -11.55 -5.32
N ARG A 29 0.08 -11.84 -4.01
CA ARG A 29 -1.14 -11.59 -3.25
C ARG A 29 -1.49 -10.10 -3.26
N THR A 30 -0.52 -9.23 -2.99
CA THR A 30 -0.73 -7.78 -2.95
C THR A 30 -1.21 -7.25 -4.31
N LEU A 31 -0.57 -7.68 -5.41
CA LEU A 31 -0.98 -7.26 -6.75
C LEU A 31 -2.38 -7.78 -7.14
N ASN A 32 -2.74 -8.99 -6.72
CA ASN A 32 -4.07 -9.54 -6.97
C ASN A 32 -5.16 -8.76 -6.21
N MET A 33 -4.90 -8.37 -4.96
CA MET A 33 -5.82 -7.54 -4.20
C MET A 33 -6.01 -6.17 -4.85
N LEU A 34 -4.92 -5.53 -5.28
CA LEU A 34 -4.99 -4.26 -6.00
C LEU A 34 -5.81 -4.38 -7.29
N LYS A 35 -5.56 -5.42 -8.09
CA LYS A 35 -6.31 -5.69 -9.32
C LYS A 35 -7.81 -5.85 -9.04
N LEU A 36 -8.18 -6.59 -8.00
CA LEU A 36 -9.57 -6.81 -7.61
C LEU A 36 -10.25 -5.48 -7.28
N SER A 37 -9.66 -4.68 -6.39
CA SER A 37 -10.23 -3.38 -5.99
C SER A 37 -10.41 -2.42 -7.17
N VAL A 38 -9.45 -2.35 -8.07
CA VAL A 38 -9.57 -1.50 -9.28
C VAL A 38 -10.65 -2.03 -10.22
N SER A 39 -10.79 -3.34 -10.35
CA SER A 39 -11.82 -3.97 -11.20
C SER A 39 -13.22 -3.70 -10.68
N GLU A 40 -13.41 -3.63 -9.36
CA GLU A 40 -14.68 -3.25 -8.73
C GLU A 40 -15.04 -1.80 -9.03
N LEU A 41 -14.07 -0.88 -8.90
CA LEU A 41 -14.27 0.53 -9.27
C LEU A 41 -14.58 0.70 -10.76
N TYR A 42 -13.89 -0.05 -11.63
CA TYR A 42 -14.17 -0.04 -13.06
C TYR A 42 -15.59 -0.53 -13.35
N THR A 43 -15.99 -1.63 -12.72
CA THR A 43 -17.33 -2.20 -12.88
C THR A 43 -18.40 -1.23 -12.39
N ASP A 44 -18.19 -0.57 -11.26
CA ASP A 44 -19.06 0.47 -10.72
C ASP A 44 -19.19 1.65 -11.72
N ALA A 45 -18.06 2.11 -12.24
CA ALA A 45 -17.98 3.18 -13.22
C ALA A 45 -18.53 2.79 -14.60
N ALA A 46 -18.58 1.50 -14.97
CA ALA A 46 -19.13 1.03 -16.23
C ALA A 46 -20.66 0.90 -16.20
N ARG A 47 -21.25 0.61 -15.03
CA ARG A 47 -22.69 0.40 -14.86
C ARG A 47 -23.53 1.64 -15.20
N ARG A 48 -24.75 1.42 -15.70
CA ARG A 48 -25.73 2.52 -15.89
C ARG A 48 -26.13 3.15 -14.55
N SER A 49 -26.33 2.31 -13.53
CA SER A 49 -26.56 2.71 -12.15
C SER A 49 -25.44 2.11 -11.28
N PRO A 50 -24.50 2.93 -10.77
CA PRO A 50 -23.46 2.46 -9.85
C PRO A 50 -24.04 1.87 -8.56
N TYR A 51 -23.30 0.98 -7.90
CA TYR A 51 -23.64 0.40 -6.59
C TYR A 51 -22.98 1.14 -5.43
N PHE A 52 -21.71 1.55 -5.59
CA PHE A 52 -20.92 2.12 -4.50
C PHE A 52 -20.85 3.66 -4.56
N SER A 53 -21.28 4.24 -5.66
CA SER A 53 -21.23 5.67 -5.92
C SER A 53 -22.63 6.25 -6.07
N LYS A 54 -22.84 7.50 -5.60
CA LYS A 54 -24.16 8.16 -5.62
C LYS A 54 -24.55 8.59 -7.03
N SER A 55 -23.58 8.71 -7.93
CA SER A 55 -23.80 9.09 -9.32
C SER A 55 -22.77 8.46 -10.25
N LYS A 56 -23.09 8.42 -11.55
CA LYS A 56 -22.16 7.98 -12.60
C LYS A 56 -20.88 8.83 -12.62
N GLN A 57 -21.01 10.13 -12.42
CA GLN A 57 -19.88 11.06 -12.38
C GLN A 57 -18.95 10.77 -11.21
N GLU A 58 -19.52 10.48 -10.03
CA GLU A 58 -18.73 10.08 -8.85
C GLU A 58 -18.00 8.74 -9.09
N ALA A 59 -18.68 7.75 -9.69
CA ALA A 59 -18.06 6.46 -9.99
C ALA A 59 -16.85 6.61 -10.93
N THR A 60 -17.00 7.38 -12.00
CA THR A 60 -15.90 7.71 -12.92
C THR A 60 -14.78 8.47 -12.20
N ALA A 61 -15.11 9.45 -11.37
CA ALA A 61 -14.11 10.22 -10.63
C ALA A 61 -13.29 9.35 -9.66
N LYS A 62 -13.93 8.39 -8.98
CA LYS A 62 -13.26 7.41 -8.11
C LYS A 62 -12.31 6.51 -8.91
N LEU A 63 -12.76 5.97 -10.04
CA LEU A 63 -11.90 5.17 -10.92
C LEU A 63 -10.70 5.97 -11.42
N THR A 64 -10.91 7.18 -11.94
CA THR A 64 -9.83 8.04 -12.43
C THR A 64 -8.82 8.37 -11.33
N SER A 65 -9.31 8.68 -10.12
CA SER A 65 -8.44 8.93 -8.96
C SER A 65 -7.62 7.70 -8.60
N ALA A 66 -8.23 6.51 -8.59
CA ALA A 66 -7.52 5.26 -8.31
C ALA A 66 -6.44 4.97 -9.36
N LEU A 67 -6.73 5.18 -10.64
CA LEU A 67 -5.75 5.00 -11.72
C LEU A 67 -4.59 5.98 -11.59
N LYS A 68 -4.86 7.25 -11.24
CA LYS A 68 -3.81 8.25 -10.98
C LYS A 68 -2.90 7.83 -9.83
N VAL A 69 -3.46 7.33 -8.73
CA VAL A 69 -2.66 6.84 -7.59
C VAL A 69 -1.76 5.67 -8.00
N ILE A 70 -2.24 4.77 -8.87
CA ILE A 70 -1.43 3.65 -9.37
C ILE A 70 -0.31 4.14 -10.28
N GLU A 71 -0.58 5.13 -11.13
CA GLU A 71 0.43 5.79 -11.96
C GLU A 71 1.51 6.46 -11.10
N ASP A 72 1.11 7.24 -10.10
CA ASP A 72 2.04 7.89 -9.16
C ASP A 72 2.87 6.87 -8.37
N PHE A 73 2.24 5.77 -7.94
CA PHE A 73 2.95 4.65 -7.31
C PHE A 73 3.96 4.00 -8.25
N SER A 74 3.59 3.75 -9.50
CA SER A 74 4.50 3.21 -10.53
C SER A 74 5.70 4.12 -10.74
N ASN A 75 5.47 5.43 -10.87
CA ASN A 75 6.53 6.43 -11.00
C ASN A 75 7.45 6.42 -9.77
N LYS A 76 6.89 6.23 -8.57
CA LYS A 76 7.68 6.12 -7.35
C LYS A 76 8.53 4.85 -7.33
N LEU A 77 7.98 3.70 -7.73
CA LEU A 77 8.74 2.45 -7.86
C LEU A 77 9.91 2.60 -8.86
N ASP A 78 9.66 3.26 -9.99
CA ASP A 78 10.70 3.56 -10.97
C ASP A 78 11.80 4.46 -10.40
N SER A 79 11.44 5.45 -9.57
CA SER A 79 12.44 6.28 -8.89
C SER A 79 13.32 5.47 -7.92
N ILE A 80 12.73 4.53 -7.17
CA ILE A 80 13.46 3.65 -6.25
C ILE A 80 14.45 2.76 -7.02
N LYS A 81 14.05 2.28 -8.20
CA LYS A 81 14.92 1.46 -9.05
C LYS A 81 16.10 2.24 -9.63
N LYS A 82 15.91 3.52 -9.94
CA LYS A 82 16.92 4.36 -10.61
C LYS A 82 17.98 4.91 -9.66
N GLY A 83 17.68 4.97 -8.35
CA GLY A 83 18.57 5.56 -7.33
C GLY A 83 18.42 7.06 -7.26
#